data_AF-A0A9D6XVY8-F1
#
_entry.id   AF-A0A9D6XVY8-F1
#
_cell.length_a   1.000
_cell.length_b   1.000
_cell.length_c   1.000
_cell.angle_alpha   90.00
_cell.angle_beta   90.00
_cell.angle_gamma   90.00
#
_symmetry.space_group_name_H-M   'P 1'
#
loop_
_entity.id
_entity.type
_entity.pdbx_description
1 polymer ?
#
loop_
_entity_poly.entity_id
_entity_poly.type
_entity_poly.pdbx_seq_one_letter_code
_entity_poly.pdbx_strand_id
1 'polypeptide(L)' 'MRRGDVVWLNFTPQAGHEQAGHRPALVLSPAAYNGRTGLMLCCPITTGGVIR' A
#
# COMPACT_ATOMS: atom_id res chain seq x y z
N MET A 1 -5.95 -0.25 -10.97
CA MET A 1 -5.75 0.42 -9.68
C MET A 1 -5.71 1.93 -9.90
N ARG A 2 -6.64 2.65 -9.27
CA ARG A 2 -6.80 4.10 -9.34
C ARG A 2 -6.50 4.69 -7.96
N ARG A 3 -6.12 5.97 -7.90
CA ARG A 3 -5.97 6.69 -6.63
C ARG A 3 -7.27 6.58 -5.83
N GLY A 4 -7.16 6.25 -4.55
CA GLY A 4 -8.28 6.06 -3.64
C GLY A 4 -8.76 4.61 -3.53
N ASP A 5 -8.35 3.72 -4.44
CA ASP A 5 -8.64 2.29 -4.28
C ASP A 5 -7.91 1.73 -3.04
N VAL A 6 -8.56 0.81 -2.33
CA VAL A 6 -7.91 -0.04 -1.32
C VAL A 6 -7.63 -1.39 -1.94
N VAL A 7 -6.37 -1.82 -1.87
CA VAL A 7 -5.91 -3.08 -2.45
C VAL A 7 -5.18 -3.91 -1.40
N TRP A 8 -5.27 -5.23 -1.52
CA TRP A 8 -4.55 -6.15 -0.63
C TRP A 8 -3.18 -6.49 -1.21
N LEU A 9 -2.14 -6.36 -0.40
CA LEU A 9 -0.76 -6.63 -0.78
C LEU A 9 -0.09 -7.54 0.25
N ASN A 10 0.87 -8.34 -0.22
CA ASN A 10 1.75 -9.10 0.64
C ASN A 10 3.05 -8.32 0.86
N PHE A 11 3.33 -7.94 2.11
CA PHE A 11 4.54 -7.23 2.52
C PHE A 11 5.64 -8.18 3.05
N THR A 12 5.52 -9.49 2.83
CA THR A 12 6.52 -10.47 3.27
C THR A 12 7.30 -11.05 2.08
N PRO A 13 8.64 -11.19 2.19
CA PRO A 13 9.48 -10.86 3.35
C PRO A 13 9.75 -9.36 3.49
N GLN A 14 9.91 -8.91 4.73
CA GLN A 14 10.27 -7.55 5.07
C GLN A 14 11.65 -7.50 5.75
N ALA A 15 12.35 -6.39 5.61
CA ALA A 15 13.61 -6.17 6.32
C ALA A 15 13.36 -5.46 7.66
N GLY A 16 13.81 -6.06 8.77
CA GLY A 16 13.72 -5.45 10.10
C GLY A 16 12.28 -5.17 10.55
N HIS A 17 11.99 -3.90 10.85
CA HIS A 17 10.70 -3.43 11.41
C HIS A 17 9.76 -2.82 10.37
N GLU A 18 9.99 -3.08 9.08
CA GLU A 18 9.07 -2.73 8.01
C GLU A 18 7.68 -3.37 8.20
N GLN A 19 6.67 -2.85 7.50
CA GLN A 19 5.34 -3.47 7.49
C GLN A 19 5.43 -4.90 6.95
N ALA A 20 4.67 -5.82 7.55
CA ALA A 20 4.78 -7.25 7.30
C ALA A 20 3.42 -7.93 7.09
N GLY A 21 3.39 -9.03 6.34
CA GLY A 21 2.21 -9.85 6.12
C GLY A 21 1.25 -9.31 5.05
N HIS A 22 0.09 -9.96 4.93
CA HIS A 22 -0.94 -9.55 3.98
C HIS A 22 -1.81 -8.44 4.58
N ARG A 23 -1.82 -7.25 3.98
CA ARG A 23 -2.49 -6.06 4.52
C ARG A 23 -3.16 -5.23 3.43
N PRO A 24 -4.24 -4.51 3.76
CA PRO A 24 -4.78 -3.50 2.86
C PRO A 24 -3.83 -2.30 2.76
N ALA A 25 -3.76 -1.69 1.58
CA ALA A 25 -3.01 -0.48 1.29
C ALA A 25 -3.84 0.48 0.43
N LEU A 26 -3.73 1.78 0.70
CA LEU A 26 -4.40 2.84 -0.04
C LEU A 26 -3.53 3.28 -1.24
N VAL A 27 -4.09 3.24 -2.45
CA VAL A 27 -3.40 3.70 -3.66
C VAL A 27 -3.34 5.24 -3.71
N LEU A 28 -2.14 5.80 -3.83
CA LEU A 28 -1.90 7.24 -3.87
C LEU A 28 -1.55 7.77 -5.27
N SER A 29 -0.90 6.95 -6.10
CA SER A 29 -0.48 7.36 -7.44
C SER A 29 -1.64 7.36 -8.45
N PRO A 30 -1.61 8.25 -9.47
CA PRO A 30 -2.63 8.28 -10.53
C PRO A 30 -2.64 7.01 -11.38
N ALA A 31 -3.80 6.63 -11.91
CA ALA A 31 -3.95 5.43 -12.75
C ALA A 31 -3.04 5.45 -14.00
N ALA A 32 -2.81 6.62 -14.59
CA ALA A 32 -1.92 6.77 -15.74
C ALA A 32 -0.46 6.44 -15.41
N TYR A 33 0.03 6.81 -14.21
CA TYR A 33 1.35 6.40 -13.72
C TYR A 33 1.38 4.88 -13.55
N ASN A 34 0.38 4.34 -12.84
CA ASN A 34 0.30 2.91 -12.53
C ASN A 34 0.31 2.03 -13.78
N GLY A 35 -0.49 2.40 -14.79
CA GLY A 35 -0.57 1.66 -16.04
C GLY A 35 0.70 1.76 -16.88
N ARG A 36 1.42 2.88 -16.83
CA ARG A 36 2.65 3.07 -17.61
C ARG A 36 3.86 2.38 -16.98
N THR A 37 3.95 2.35 -15.65
CA THR A 37 5.12 1.81 -14.94
C THR A 37 4.93 0.36 -14.49
N GLY A 38 3.68 -0.09 -14.34
CA GLY A 38 3.37 -1.33 -13.63
C GLY A 38 3.64 -1.25 -12.12
N LEU A 39 3.95 -0.06 -11.60
CA LEU A 39 4.23 0.21 -10.18
C LEU A 39 3.17 1.15 -9.61
N MET A 40 3.00 1.17 -8.30
CA MET A 40 2.16 2.17 -7.64
C MET A 40 2.81 2.69 -6.35
N LEU A 41 2.48 3.93 -6.00
CA LEU A 41 2.70 4.47 -4.67
C LEU A 41 1.47 4.19 -3.81
N CYS A 42 1.66 3.60 -2.64
CA CYS A 42 0.59 3.28 -1.70
C CYS A 42 1.05 3.42 -0.24
N CYS A 43 0.09 3.55 0.67
CA CYS A 43 0.34 3.50 2.11
C CYS A 43 -0.35 2.27 2.72
N PRO A 44 0.37 1.40 3.47
CA PRO A 44 -0.23 0.29 4.18
C PRO A 44 -1.14 0.79 5.32
N ILE A 45 -2.24 0.07 5.54
CA ILE A 45 -3.21 0.35 6.60
C ILE A 45 -2.96 -0.62 7.76
N THR A 46 -2.83 -0.08 8.97
CA THR A 46 -2.71 -0.85 10.22
C THR A 46 -3.97 -0.69 11.07
N THR A 47 -4.18 -1.61 12.01
CA THR A 47 -5.34 -1.60 12.93
C THR A 47 -5.12 -0.73 14.18
N GLY A 48 -3.96 -0.07 14.30
CA GLY A 48 -3.57 0.73 15.46
C GLY A 48 -4.02 2.18 15.37
N GLY A 49 -5.26 2.46 15.76
CA GLY A 49 -5.81 3.82 15.81
C GLY A 49 -5.66 4.48 17.18
N VAL A 50 -4.52 5.12 17.44
CA VAL A 50 -4.47 6.39 18.18
C VAL A 50 -3.47 7.27 17.45
N ILE A 51 -3.97 8.34 16.83
CA ILE A 51 -3.16 9.47 16.43
C ILE A 51 -2.92 10.25 17.73
N ARG A 52 -1.72 10.14 18.31
CA ARG A 52 -1.25 11.14 19.28
C ARG A 52 -0.49 12.22 18.53
#